data_AF-A0A9D4FGZ9-F1
#
_entry.id   AF-A0A9D4FGZ9-F1
#
_cell.length_a   1.000
_cell.length_b   1.000
_cell.length_c   1.000
_cell.angle_alpha   90.00
_cell.angle_beta   90.00
_cell.angle_gamma   90.00
#
_symmetry.space_group_name_H-M   'P 1'
#
loop_
_entity.id
_entity.type
_entity.pdbx_description
1 polymer ?
#
loop_
_entity_poly.entity_id
_entity_poly.type
_entity_poly.pdbx_seq_one_letter_code
_entity_poly.pdbx_strand_id
1 'polypeptide(L)'
;MLVLALFQKKQRQEKEKRDGIEMRRNKAEERKQKKEQERVQKEQRKTERLEKIRQREEEAAERKRARVEAVAEAAAAAYLCANCGERGRVDDEERGVEWYGCDGCECWYHGGCLTQYELMMAVTSLCDGEKWTCKRCNPWDYEE
;
A
#
# COMPACT_ATOMS: atom_id res chain seq x y z
N MET A 1 -68.08 -16.89 59.53
CA MET A 1 -66.81 -17.39 58.93
C MET A 1 -66.79 -17.38 57.40
N LEU A 2 -67.90 -17.63 56.69
CA LEU A 2 -67.95 -17.67 55.21
C LEU A 2 -67.50 -16.37 54.49
N VAL A 3 -67.83 -15.19 55.02
CA VAL A 3 -67.52 -13.89 54.38
C VAL A 3 -66.01 -13.64 54.29
N LEU A 4 -65.24 -14.01 55.32
CA LEU A 4 -63.78 -13.88 55.35
C LEU A 4 -63.10 -14.77 54.30
N ALA A 5 -63.59 -15.99 54.11
CA ALA A 5 -63.06 -16.93 53.12
C ALA A 5 -63.26 -16.44 51.68
N LEU A 6 -64.43 -15.85 51.38
CA LEU A 6 -64.71 -15.27 50.07
C LEU A 6 -63.83 -14.04 49.78
N PHE A 7 -63.60 -13.20 50.79
CA PHE A 7 -62.72 -12.04 50.68
C PHE A 7 -61.26 -12.44 50.39
N GLN A 8 -60.72 -13.44 51.10
CA GLN A 8 -59.37 -13.95 50.84
C GLN A 8 -59.24 -14.58 49.44
N LYS A 9 -60.27 -15.29 48.96
CA LYS A 9 -60.28 -15.87 47.61
C LYS A 9 -60.26 -14.79 46.52
N LYS A 10 -61.01 -13.71 46.71
CA LYS A 10 -61.01 -12.56 45.80
C LYS A 10 -59.65 -11.86 45.77
N GLN A 11 -59.02 -11.65 46.92
CA GLN A 11 -57.67 -11.07 46.98
C GLN A 11 -56.61 -11.92 46.26
N ARG A 12 -56.67 -13.26 46.39
CA ARG A 12 -55.77 -14.15 45.64
C ARG A 12 -55.96 -14.01 44.13
N GLN A 13 -57.21 -14.00 43.66
CA GLN A 13 -57.50 -13.83 42.23
C GLN A 13 -57.05 -12.46 41.70
N GLU A 14 -57.19 -11.38 42.47
CA GLU A 14 -56.70 -10.06 42.07
C GLU A 14 -55.17 -10.00 42.03
N LYS A 15 -54.50 -10.66 42.98
CA LYS A 15 -53.04 -10.80 42.98
C LYS A 15 -52.54 -11.59 41.76
N GLU A 16 -53.12 -12.76 41.49
CA GLU A 16 -52.77 -13.58 40.32
C GLU A 16 -52.98 -12.84 38.99
N LYS A 17 -54.03 -12.01 38.89
CA LYS A 17 -54.25 -11.15 37.72
C LYS A 17 -53.18 -10.05 37.59
N ARG A 18 -52.80 -9.41 38.70
CA ARG A 18 -51.70 -8.42 38.69
C ARG A 18 -50.38 -9.06 38.30
N ASP A 19 -50.02 -10.17 38.93
CA ASP A 19 -48.79 -10.91 38.67
C ASP A 19 -48.75 -11.39 37.20
N GLY A 20 -49.90 -11.82 36.65
CA GLY A 20 -50.03 -12.21 35.24
C GLY A 20 -49.88 -11.03 34.26
N ILE A 21 -50.30 -9.82 34.61
CA ILE A 21 -50.10 -8.61 33.80
C ILE A 21 -48.64 -8.17 33.86
N GLU A 22 -48.05 -8.18 35.06
CA GLU A 22 -46.65 -7.83 35.28
C GLU A 22 -45.71 -8.77 34.53
N MET A 23 -45.94 -10.08 34.59
CA MET A 23 -45.16 -11.07 33.84
C MET A 23 -45.22 -10.81 32.32
N ARG A 24 -46.39 -10.44 31.77
CA ARG A 24 -46.51 -10.11 30.34
C ARG A 24 -45.75 -8.83 29.98
N ARG A 25 -45.75 -7.83 30.87
CA ARG A 25 -45.01 -6.58 30.68
C ARG A 25 -43.50 -6.83 30.69
N ASN A 26 -43.00 -7.56 31.69
CA ASN A 26 -41.59 -7.90 31.81
C ASN A 26 -41.11 -8.70 30.58
N LYS A 27 -41.89 -9.69 30.14
CA LYS A 27 -41.60 -10.46 28.93
C LYS A 27 -41.59 -9.61 27.66
N ALA A 28 -42.41 -8.57 27.59
CA ALA A 28 -42.42 -7.63 26.47
C ALA A 28 -41.19 -6.70 26.50
N GLU A 29 -40.78 -6.24 27.68
CA GLU A 29 -39.57 -5.44 27.87
C GLU A 29 -38.30 -6.23 27.55
N GLU A 30 -38.18 -7.47 28.02
CA GLU A 30 -37.07 -8.37 27.68
C GLU A 30 -36.95 -8.57 26.16
N ARG A 31 -38.07 -8.76 25.46
CA ARG A 31 -38.08 -8.88 23.99
C ARG A 31 -37.63 -7.59 23.30
N LYS A 32 -37.96 -6.42 23.85
CA LYS A 32 -37.49 -5.13 23.31
C LYS A 32 -35.99 -4.97 23.55
N GLN A 33 -35.51 -5.24 24.76
CA GLN A 33 -34.10 -5.16 25.10
C GLN A 33 -33.25 -6.12 24.26
N LYS A 34 -33.69 -7.36 24.07
CA LYS A 34 -33.00 -8.33 23.21
C LYS A 34 -32.89 -7.85 21.76
N LYS A 35 -33.98 -7.30 21.19
CA LYS A 35 -33.96 -6.74 19.83
C LYS A 35 -33.02 -5.53 19.71
N GLU A 36 -32.95 -4.71 20.74
CA GLU A 36 -32.05 -3.55 20.77
C GLU A 36 -30.59 -4.00 20.86
N GLN A 37 -30.27 -4.96 21.72
CA GLN A 37 -28.93 -5.55 21.79
C GLN A 37 -28.50 -6.19 20.47
N GLU A 38 -29.39 -6.91 19.79
CA GLU A 38 -29.12 -7.48 18.47
C GLU A 38 -28.87 -6.41 17.40
N ARG A 39 -29.57 -5.26 17.46
CA ARG A 39 -29.33 -4.12 16.56
C ARG A 39 -27.97 -3.49 16.80
N VAL A 40 -27.64 -3.22 18.07
CA VAL A 40 -26.34 -2.63 18.45
C VAL A 40 -25.19 -3.55 18.03
N GLN A 41 -25.30 -4.87 18.28
CA GLN A 41 -24.27 -5.81 17.84
C GLN A 41 -24.11 -5.86 16.31
N LYS A 42 -25.21 -5.75 15.55
CA LYS A 42 -25.14 -5.71 14.08
C LYS A 42 -24.44 -4.46 13.57
N GLU A 43 -24.74 -3.29 14.15
CA GLU A 43 -24.07 -2.04 13.78
C GLU A 43 -22.58 -2.08 14.15
N GLN A 44 -22.22 -2.57 15.34
CA GLN A 44 -20.82 -2.75 15.74
C GLN A 44 -20.03 -3.66 14.78
N ARG A 45 -20.62 -4.79 14.38
CA ARG A 45 -19.99 -5.69 13.38
C ARG A 45 -19.83 -5.03 12.02
N LYS A 46 -20.78 -4.18 11.63
CA LYS A 46 -20.74 -3.43 10.37
C LYS A 46 -19.62 -2.38 10.40
N THR A 47 -19.50 -1.62 11.48
CA THR A 47 -18.44 -0.62 11.64
C THR A 47 -17.06 -1.27 11.68
N GLU A 48 -16.88 -2.36 12.44
CA GLU A 48 -15.60 -3.09 12.50
C GLU A 48 -15.19 -3.63 11.12
N ARG A 49 -16.16 -4.12 10.33
CA ARG A 49 -15.90 -4.60 8.97
C ARG A 49 -15.49 -3.47 8.03
N LEU A 50 -16.13 -2.30 8.14
CA LEU A 50 -15.77 -1.12 7.34
C LEU A 50 -14.38 -0.59 7.69
N GLU A 51 -14.03 -0.58 8.98
CA GLU A 51 -12.72 -0.16 9.44
C GLU A 51 -11.61 -1.08 8.93
N LYS A 52 -11.83 -2.41 8.96
CA LYS A 52 -10.92 -3.39 8.36
C LYS A 52 -10.75 -3.21 6.85
N ILE A 53 -11.80 -2.81 6.13
CA ILE A 53 -11.70 -2.52 4.69
C ILE A 53 -10.86 -1.26 4.48
N ARG A 54 -11.13 -0.19 5.23
CA ARG A 54 -10.38 1.07 5.14
C ARG A 54 -8.88 0.87 5.40
N GLN A 55 -8.54 0.10 6.44
CA GLN A 55 -7.14 -0.24 6.75
C GLN A 55 -6.46 -0.96 5.58
N ARG A 56 -7.13 -1.95 4.97
CA ARG A 56 -6.58 -2.68 3.80
C ARG A 56 -6.40 -1.78 2.59
N GLU A 57 -7.30 -0.83 2.36
CA GLU A 57 -7.18 0.13 1.27
C GLU A 57 -6.03 1.10 1.49
N GLU A 58 -5.83 1.55 2.73
CA GLU A 58 -4.72 2.42 3.12
C GLU A 58 -3.37 1.72 2.95
N GLU A 59 -3.22 0.49 3.45
CA GLU A 59 -2.02 -0.34 3.25
C GLU A 59 -1.75 -0.59 1.75
N ALA A 60 -2.80 -0.85 0.96
CA ALA A 60 -2.65 -1.05 -0.48
C ALA A 60 -2.22 0.24 -1.20
N ALA A 61 -2.73 1.40 -0.77
CA ALA A 61 -2.33 2.70 -1.30
C ALA A 61 -0.87 3.02 -0.94
N GLU A 62 -0.46 2.74 0.28
CA GLU A 62 0.93 2.90 0.73
C GLU A 62 1.89 2.01 -0.08
N ARG A 63 1.56 0.73 -0.26
CA ARG A 63 2.33 -0.19 -1.11
C ARG A 63 2.44 0.30 -2.55
N LYS A 64 1.36 0.87 -3.11
CA LYS A 64 1.40 1.47 -4.45
C LYS A 64 2.34 2.68 -4.51
N ARG A 65 2.30 3.57 -3.52
CA ARG A 65 3.20 4.74 -3.44
C ARG A 65 4.66 4.31 -3.36
N ALA A 66 4.99 3.38 -2.45
CA ALA A 66 6.34 2.85 -2.31
C ALA A 66 6.84 2.19 -3.62
N ARG A 67 5.96 1.48 -4.35
CA ARG A 67 6.31 0.91 -5.65
C ARG A 67 6.59 1.99 -6.70
N VAL A 68 5.78 3.05 -6.77
CA VAL A 68 6.02 4.16 -7.71
C VAL A 68 7.33 4.87 -7.37
N GLU A 69 7.61 5.10 -6.09
CA GLU A 69 8.84 5.72 -5.63
C GLU A 69 10.07 4.86 -5.97
N ALA A 70 10.03 3.56 -5.70
CA ALA A 70 11.10 2.64 -6.08
C ALA A 70 11.34 2.57 -7.59
N VAL A 71 10.28 2.62 -8.40
CA VAL A 71 10.39 2.68 -9.87
C VAL A 71 11.00 4.02 -10.31
N ALA A 72 10.61 5.12 -9.70
CA ALA A 72 11.17 6.44 -10.00
C ALA A 72 12.65 6.53 -9.59
N GLU A 73 13.05 5.93 -8.48
CA GLU A 73 14.43 5.85 -8.01
C GLU A 73 15.29 4.93 -8.91
N ALA A 74 14.75 3.79 -9.32
CA ALA A 74 15.42 2.91 -10.28
C ALA A 74 15.59 3.57 -11.66
N ALA A 75 14.54 4.25 -12.15
CA ALA A 75 14.64 5.03 -13.38
C ALA A 75 15.64 6.18 -13.24
N ALA A 76 15.66 6.86 -12.11
CA ALA A 76 16.62 7.90 -11.78
C ALA A 76 18.08 7.42 -11.81
N ALA A 77 18.35 6.20 -11.36
CA ALA A 77 19.69 5.62 -11.36
C ALA A 77 20.14 5.13 -12.75
N ALA A 78 19.20 4.69 -13.61
CA ALA A 78 19.50 4.19 -14.95
C ALA A 78 20.01 5.27 -15.93
N TYR A 79 19.83 6.56 -15.61
CA TYR A 79 20.25 7.70 -16.45
C TYR A 79 21.41 8.51 -15.85
N LEU A 80 22.17 7.97 -14.90
CA LEU A 80 23.34 8.65 -14.33
C LEU A 80 24.60 8.27 -15.10
N CYS A 81 25.39 9.28 -15.46
CA CYS A 81 26.75 9.03 -15.94
C CYS A 81 27.60 8.47 -14.80
N ALA A 82 28.16 7.28 -14.95
CA ALA A 82 28.94 6.61 -13.92
C ALA A 82 30.31 7.27 -13.63
N ASN A 83 30.71 8.28 -14.42
CA ASN A 83 31.89 9.10 -14.16
C ASN A 83 31.55 10.38 -13.37
N CYS A 84 30.64 11.24 -13.87
CA CYS A 84 30.33 12.51 -13.21
C CYS A 84 29.15 12.46 -12.23
N GLY A 85 28.34 11.39 -12.25
CA GLY A 85 27.16 11.23 -11.40
C GLY A 85 26.00 12.16 -11.75
N GLU A 86 26.06 12.89 -12.88
CA GLU A 86 24.96 13.71 -13.35
C GLU A 86 23.97 12.90 -14.20
N ARG A 87 22.69 13.27 -14.13
CA ARG A 87 21.64 12.67 -14.98
C ARG A 87 21.70 13.24 -16.38
N GLY A 88 21.33 12.40 -17.36
CA GLY A 88 20.97 12.89 -18.67
C GLY A 88 19.82 13.88 -18.62
N ARG A 89 19.99 14.99 -19.31
CA ARG A 89 18.93 15.99 -19.47
C ARG A 89 18.05 15.58 -20.64
N VAL A 90 16.79 16.02 -20.57
CA VAL A 90 15.77 15.75 -21.61
C VAL A 90 16.18 16.34 -22.97
N ASP A 91 17.05 17.35 -22.99
CA ASP A 91 17.59 18.04 -24.17
C ASP A 91 19.00 17.59 -24.58
N ASP A 92 19.55 16.52 -23.98
CA ASP A 92 20.92 16.09 -24.28
C ASP A 92 21.13 15.72 -25.75
N GLU A 93 20.13 15.10 -26.38
CA GLU A 93 20.18 14.75 -27.82
C GLU A 93 20.17 16.02 -28.70
N GLU A 94 19.37 17.03 -28.34
CA GLU A 94 19.35 18.33 -29.04
C GLU A 94 20.65 19.13 -28.84
N ARG A 95 21.37 18.88 -27.74
CA ARG A 95 22.64 19.52 -27.39
C ARG A 95 23.86 18.74 -27.89
N GLY A 96 23.66 17.61 -28.58
CA GLY A 96 24.73 16.76 -29.09
C GLY A 96 25.53 16.05 -28.00
N VAL A 97 24.92 15.82 -26.83
CA VAL A 97 25.53 15.03 -25.75
C VAL A 97 25.28 13.55 -26.04
N GLU A 98 26.32 12.87 -26.51
CA GLU A 98 26.28 11.45 -26.79
C GLU A 98 26.46 10.62 -25.51
N TRP A 99 25.83 9.45 -25.48
CA TRP A 99 25.83 8.52 -24.36
C TRP A 99 26.36 7.16 -24.79
N TYR A 100 27.25 6.60 -23.97
CA TYR A 100 27.94 5.33 -24.23
C TYR A 100 27.68 4.36 -23.08
N GLY A 101 27.18 3.16 -23.40
CA GLY A 101 26.88 2.11 -22.43
C GLY A 101 27.97 1.04 -22.41
N CYS A 102 28.49 0.71 -21.23
CA CYS A 102 29.49 -0.35 -21.07
C CYS A 102 28.83 -1.73 -21.08
N ASP A 103 29.25 -2.63 -21.98
CA ASP A 103 28.76 -4.01 -22.06
C ASP A 103 29.15 -4.89 -20.86
N GLY A 104 30.14 -4.47 -20.06
CA GLY A 104 30.65 -5.23 -18.92
C GLY A 104 29.92 -4.97 -17.61
N CYS A 105 29.61 -3.71 -17.30
CA CYS A 105 28.94 -3.31 -16.04
C CYS A 105 27.58 -2.65 -16.25
N GLU A 106 27.09 -2.58 -17.49
CA GLU A 106 25.81 -1.97 -17.87
C GLU A 106 25.64 -0.51 -17.41
N CYS A 107 26.76 0.17 -17.13
CA CYS A 107 26.78 1.58 -16.74
C CYS A 107 26.82 2.49 -17.98
N TRP A 108 26.20 3.66 -17.85
CA TRP A 108 26.16 4.69 -18.89
C TRP A 108 27.15 5.83 -18.61
N TYR A 109 27.69 6.41 -19.67
CA TYR A 109 28.69 7.48 -19.62
C TYR A 109 28.37 8.55 -20.66
N HIS A 110 28.50 9.84 -20.31
CA HIS A 110 28.52 10.90 -21.32
C HIS A 110 29.80 10.78 -22.15
N GLY A 111 29.73 11.01 -23.46
CA GLY A 111 30.92 11.06 -24.34
C GLY A 111 31.95 12.08 -23.85
N GLY A 112 31.49 13.26 -23.40
CA GLY A 112 32.36 14.29 -22.81
C GLY A 112 32.93 13.95 -21.43
N CYS A 113 32.45 12.88 -20.78
CA CYS A 113 33.01 12.38 -19.53
C CYS A 113 34.02 11.25 -19.75
N LEU A 114 34.19 10.77 -20.98
CA LEU A 114 35.23 9.81 -21.33
C LEU A 114 36.51 10.58 -21.71
N THR A 115 37.67 9.98 -21.45
CA THR A 115 38.91 10.47 -22.04
C THR A 115 38.87 10.31 -23.57
N GLN A 116 39.72 11.05 -24.30
CA GLN A 116 39.74 10.99 -25.75
C GLN A 116 39.99 9.56 -26.28
N TYR A 117 40.86 8.81 -25.61
CA TYR A 117 41.13 7.41 -25.92
C TYR A 117 39.91 6.52 -25.63
N GLU A 118 39.27 6.69 -24.46
CA GLU A 118 38.05 5.94 -24.11
C GLU A 118 36.89 6.18 -25.06
N LEU A 119 36.70 7.43 -25.47
CA LEU A 119 35.69 7.80 -26.46
C LEU A 119 36.00 7.17 -27.83
N MET A 120 37.26 7.20 -28.26
CA MET A 120 37.68 6.56 -29.51
C MET A 120 37.38 5.06 -29.50
N MET A 121 37.71 4.36 -28.41
CA MET A 121 37.40 2.93 -28.25
C MET A 121 35.89 2.68 -28.28
N ALA A 122 35.10 3.50 -27.58
CA ALA A 122 33.64 3.35 -27.56
C ALA A 122 33.00 3.55 -28.95
N VAL A 123 33.44 4.58 -29.68
CA VAL A 123 32.94 4.89 -31.03
C VAL A 123 33.35 3.81 -32.03
N THR A 124 34.62 3.38 -32.00
CA THR A 124 35.11 2.34 -32.92
C THR A 124 34.38 1.01 -32.70
N SER A 125 34.20 0.57 -31.45
CA SER A 125 33.40 -0.62 -31.15
C SER A 125 31.97 -0.52 -31.69
N LEU A 126 31.30 0.64 -31.56
CA LEU A 126 29.96 0.84 -32.12
C LEU A 126 29.94 0.77 -33.66
N CYS A 127 30.95 1.33 -34.33
CA CYS A 127 31.06 1.28 -35.80
C CYS A 127 31.35 -0.13 -36.31
N ASP A 128 32.18 -0.89 -35.59
CA ASP A 128 32.60 -2.24 -35.97
C ASP A 128 31.62 -3.33 -35.49
N GLY A 129 30.59 -2.94 -34.72
CA GLY A 129 29.62 -3.86 -34.11
C GLY A 129 30.22 -4.70 -32.98
N GLU A 130 31.35 -4.27 -32.44
CA GLU A 130 32.02 -4.89 -31.30
C GLU A 130 31.48 -4.34 -29.97
N LYS A 131 31.72 -5.09 -28.90
CA LYS A 131 31.32 -4.68 -27.55
C LYS A 131 32.34 -3.72 -26.97
N TRP A 132 31.87 -2.65 -26.36
CA TRP A 132 32.74 -1.71 -25.64
C TRP A 132 32.70 -1.97 -24.14
N THR A 133 33.86 -2.00 -23.49
CA THR A 133 33.96 -2.11 -22.03
C THR A 133 34.72 -0.93 -21.46
N CYS A 134 34.22 -0.32 -20.39
CA CYS A 134 34.85 0.85 -19.78
C CYS A 134 36.15 0.48 -19.06
N LYS A 135 37.00 1.47 -18.78
CA LYS A 135 38.26 1.31 -18.03
C LYS A 135 38.13 0.62 -16.67
N ARG A 136 36.96 0.69 -16.03
CA ARG A 136 36.71 -0.05 -14.77
C ARG A 136 36.55 -1.54 -14.99
N CYS A 137 35.97 -1.95 -16.13
CA CYS A 137 35.73 -3.34 -16.49
C CYS A 137 36.95 -3.98 -17.14
N ASN A 138 37.67 -3.24 -17.98
CA ASN A 138 38.92 -3.70 -18.57
C ASN A 138 39.99 -2.60 -18.53
N PRO A 139 40.77 -2.49 -17.44
CA PRO A 139 41.76 -1.42 -17.29
C PRO A 139 42.89 -1.50 -18.32
N TRP A 140 43.22 -2.71 -18.76
CA TRP A 140 44.37 -3.03 -19.60
C TRP A 140 44.24 -2.52 -21.04
N ASP A 141 43.01 -2.33 -21.52
CA ASP A 141 42.75 -1.75 -22.84
C ASP A 141 43.04 -0.23 -22.87
N TYR A 142 43.34 0.39 -21.73
CA TYR A 142 43.45 1.85 -21.56
C TYR A 142 44.80 2.30 -21.00
N GLU A 143 45.80 1.40 -21.00
CA GLU A 143 47.18 1.72 -20.63
C GLU A 143 47.95 2.14 -21.90
N GLU A 144 48.14 3.46 -22.07
CA GLU A 144 49.19 4.04 -22.94
C GLU A 144 50.47 4.32 -22.14
#